data_AF-A0A812XDY7-F1
#
_entry.id   AF-A0A812XDY7-F1
#
_cell.length_a   1.000
_cell.length_b   1.000
_cell.length_c   1.000
_cell.angle_alpha   90.00
_cell.angle_beta   90.00
_cell.angle_gamma   90.00
#
_symmetry.space_group_name_H-M   'P 1'
#
loop_
_entity.id
_entity.type
_entity.pdbx_description
1 polymer ?
#
loop_
_entity_poly.entity_id
_entity_poly.type
_entity_poly.pdbx_seq_one_letter_code
_entity_poly.pdbx_strand_id
1 'polypeptide(L)'
;MEVLYLPRTTNRCVFAEYKLQRSLLGYDVSVFNSAQSVTPPFTEFSGNLCARIVDQDKGQLEVAPCFLIPAFAGPYWVLAYNEEEGYALISGGPPKIATESACRTGTGINDS
;
A
#
# COMPACT_ATOMS: atom_id res chain seq x y z
N MET A 1 13.01 -4.11 4.63
CA MET A 1 12.20 -5.34 4.76
C MET A 1 11.84 -5.79 3.36
N GLU A 2 12.03 -7.06 3.02
CA GLU A 2 11.59 -7.61 1.73
C GLU A 2 10.15 -8.12 1.86
N VAL A 3 9.37 -8.01 0.79
CA VAL A 3 8.03 -8.57 0.67
C VAL A 3 7.91 -9.27 -0.68
N LEU A 4 6.95 -10.19 -0.84
CA LEU A 4 6.80 -11.01 -2.05
C LEU A 4 6.76 -10.17 -3.35
N TYR A 5 6.10 -9.02 -3.30
CA TYR A 5 5.92 -8.13 -4.46
C TYR A 5 7.00 -7.03 -4.58
N LEU A 6 7.93 -6.93 -3.63
CA LEU A 6 9.10 -6.05 -3.70
C LEU A 6 10.32 -6.78 -3.10
N PRO A 7 10.90 -7.74 -3.86
CA PRO A 7 12.05 -8.52 -3.42
C PRO A 7 13.26 -7.64 -3.11
N ARG A 8 14.16 -8.12 -2.24
CA ARG A 8 15.40 -7.40 -1.90
C ARG A 8 16.26 -7.06 -3.12
N THR A 9 16.26 -7.91 -4.15
CA THR A 9 17.01 -7.72 -5.39
C THR A 9 16.51 -6.55 -6.24
N THR A 10 15.30 -6.04 -5.97
CA THR A 10 14.66 -4.94 -6.71
C THR A 10 14.18 -3.81 -5.81
N ASN A 11 14.58 -3.78 -4.53
CA ASN A 11 14.16 -2.77 -3.56
C ASN A 11 15.14 -1.58 -3.51
N ARG A 12 15.44 -0.98 -4.67
CA ARG A 12 16.28 0.22 -4.80
C ARG A 12 15.48 1.36 -5.42
N CYS A 13 15.69 2.59 -4.94
CA CYS A 13 15.06 3.80 -5.47
C CYS A 13 13.53 3.69 -5.60
N VAL A 14 12.89 3.12 -4.57
CA VAL A 14 11.45 2.86 -4.57
C VAL A 14 10.69 4.15 -4.33
N PHE A 15 9.70 4.42 -5.18
CA PHE A 15 8.78 5.53 -4.99
C PHE A 15 7.39 5.18 -5.50
N ALA A 16 6.41 5.96 -5.06
CA ALA A 16 5.05 5.88 -5.56
C ALA A 16 4.51 7.28 -5.85
N GLU A 17 3.73 7.41 -6.91
CA GLU A 17 2.98 8.61 -7.25
C GLU A 17 1.49 8.36 -7.07
N TYR A 18 0.79 9.30 -6.44
CA TYR A 18 -0.64 9.22 -6.17
C TYR A 18 -1.38 10.34 -6.89
N LYS A 19 -2.49 10.01 -7.53
CA LYS A 19 -3.35 10.97 -8.24
C LYS A 19 -4.80 10.73 -7.86
N LEU A 20 -5.50 11.77 -7.39
CA LEU A 20 -6.95 11.73 -7.25
C LEU A 20 -7.56 11.69 -8.64
N GLN A 21 -7.99 10.50 -9.05
CA GLN A 21 -8.49 10.24 -10.39
C GLN A 21 -9.51 9.12 -10.33
N ARG A 22 -10.77 9.46 -10.55
CA ARG A 22 -11.86 8.50 -10.53
C ARG A 22 -11.80 7.59 -11.75
N SER A 23 -11.79 6.28 -11.54
CA SER A 23 -11.77 5.28 -12.62
C SER A 23 -13.18 4.77 -12.94
N LEU A 24 -13.33 4.14 -14.10
CA LEU A 24 -14.59 3.52 -14.51
C LEU A 24 -15.02 2.34 -13.61
N LEU A 25 -14.06 1.71 -12.92
CA LEU A 25 -14.33 0.61 -12.00
C LEU A 25 -14.65 1.07 -10.57
N GLY A 26 -14.75 2.39 -10.35
CA GLY A 26 -15.16 2.94 -9.05
C GLY A 26 -14.02 3.13 -8.04
N TYR A 27 -12.77 3.23 -8.52
CA TYR A 27 -11.65 3.68 -7.69
C TYR A 27 -11.55 5.20 -7.71
N ASP A 28 -10.99 5.79 -6.65
CA ASP A 28 -10.87 7.24 -6.44
C ASP A 28 -9.44 7.75 -6.63
N VAL A 29 -8.44 6.86 -6.49
CA VAL A 29 -7.02 7.18 -6.53
C VAL A 29 -6.29 6.25 -7.50
N SER A 30 -5.46 6.80 -8.37
CA SER A 30 -4.48 6.07 -9.17
C SER A 30 -3.12 6.09 -8.47
N VAL A 31 -2.43 4.96 -8.46
CA VAL A 31 -1.12 4.78 -7.84
C VAL A 31 -0.16 4.21 -8.86
N PHE A 32 0.95 4.88 -9.10
CA PHE A 32 2.07 4.36 -9.88
C PHE A 32 3.21 4.02 -8.93
N ASN A 33 3.65 2.76 -8.89
CA ASN A 33 4.81 2.31 -8.13
C ASN A 33 5.99 2.09 -9.06
N SER A 34 7.18 2.42 -8.58
CA SER A 34 8.44 2.20 -9.27
C SER A 34 9.50 1.67 -8.31
N ALA A 35 10.39 0.83 -8.82
CA ALA A 35 11.54 0.26 -8.12
C ALA A 35 12.64 -0.09 -9.13
N GLN A 36 13.86 -0.30 -8.64
CA GLN A 36 15.02 -0.64 -9.48
C GLN A 36 15.77 -1.86 -8.93
N SER A 37 16.42 -2.62 -9.81
CA SER A 37 17.38 -3.65 -9.38
C SER A 37 18.51 -3.03 -8.54
N VAL A 38 19.05 -3.81 -7.61
CA VAL A 38 20.18 -3.37 -6.77
C VAL A 38 21.53 -3.50 -7.49
N THR A 39 21.60 -4.25 -8.58
CA THR A 39 22.84 -4.51 -9.35
C THR A 39 22.84 -3.80 -10.70
N PRO A 40 23.97 -3.20 -11.12
CA PRO A 40 24.15 -2.69 -12.49
C PRO A 40 24.13 -3.80 -13.55
N PRO A 41 23.64 -3.54 -14.78
CA PRO A 41 22.89 -2.34 -15.17
C PRO A 41 21.53 -2.30 -14.45
N PHE A 42 21.21 -1.17 -13.81
CA PHE A 42 20.01 -1.06 -13.00
C PHE A 42 18.76 -1.20 -13.90
N THR A 43 17.94 -2.21 -13.62
CA THR A 43 16.70 -2.49 -14.35
C THR A 43 15.52 -1.89 -13.59
N GLU A 44 14.64 -1.18 -14.29
CA GLU A 44 13.45 -0.57 -13.69
C GLU A 44 12.26 -1.54 -13.69
N PHE A 45 11.48 -1.50 -12.62
CA PHE A 45 10.25 -2.24 -12.42
C PHE A 45 9.16 -1.27 -12.02
N SER A 46 7.97 -1.39 -12.59
CA SER A 46 6.85 -0.53 -12.25
C SER A 46 5.53 -1.28 -12.23
N GLY A 47 4.55 -0.73 -11.54
CA GLY A 47 3.22 -1.31 -11.41
C GLY A 47 2.18 -0.28 -11.04
N ASN A 48 1.00 -0.38 -11.67
CA ASN A 48 -0.13 0.49 -11.36
C ASN A 48 -1.09 -0.22 -10.40
N LEU A 49 -1.43 0.47 -9.32
CA LEU A 49 -2.51 0.11 -8.41
C LEU A 49 -3.55 1.21 -8.41
N CYS A 50 -4.75 0.87 -7.97
CA CYS A 50 -5.85 1.79 -7.79
C CYS A 50 -6.39 1.62 -6.37
N ALA A 51 -6.84 2.72 -5.77
CA ALA A 51 -7.41 2.72 -4.43
C ALA A 51 -8.82 3.34 -4.43
N ARG A 52 -9.72 2.74 -3.66
CA ARG A 52 -11.04 3.27 -3.35
C ARG A 52 -11.02 3.81 -1.93
N ILE A 53 -11.56 5.01 -1.73
CA ILE A 53 -11.70 5.59 -0.39
C ILE A 53 -12.95 5.01 0.25
N VAL A 54 -12.76 4.25 1.34
CA VAL A 54 -13.86 3.58 2.05
C VAL A 54 -14.40 4.47 3.16
N ASP A 55 -13.50 5.03 3.98
CA ASP A 55 -13.81 5.96 5.06
C ASP A 55 -12.64 6.93 5.21
N GLN A 56 -12.82 8.16 4.76
CA GLN A 56 -11.77 9.18 4.75
C GLN A 56 -11.39 9.62 6.17
N ASP A 57 -12.36 9.78 7.06
CA ASP A 57 -12.15 10.26 8.42
C ASP A 57 -11.36 9.23 9.26
N LYS A 58 -11.53 7.95 8.92
CA LYS A 58 -10.74 6.88 9.51
C LYS A 58 -9.45 6.60 8.74
N GLY A 59 -9.28 7.07 7.50
CA GLY A 59 -8.12 6.74 6.66
C GLY A 59 -8.15 5.34 6.05
N GLN A 60 -9.35 4.79 5.82
CA GLN A 60 -9.55 3.44 5.28
C GLN A 60 -9.64 3.45 3.75
N LEU A 61 -8.90 2.53 3.14
CA LEU A 61 -8.75 2.36 1.71
C LEU A 61 -8.94 0.89 1.32
N GLU A 62 -9.32 0.68 0.07
CA GLU A 62 -9.28 -0.62 -0.60
C GLU A 62 -8.35 -0.50 -1.81
N VAL A 63 -7.28 -1.30 -1.87
CA VAL A 63 -6.23 -1.21 -2.89
C VAL A 63 -6.15 -2.50 -3.71
N ALA A 64 -6.03 -2.36 -5.03
CA ALA A 64 -5.89 -3.48 -5.96
C ALA A 64 -5.13 -3.06 -7.24
N PRO A 65 -4.64 -4.01 -8.04
CA PRO A 65 -4.37 -3.76 -9.45
C PRO A 65 -5.57 -3.12 -10.15
N CYS A 66 -5.34 -2.07 -10.93
CA CYS A 66 -6.41 -1.25 -11.52
C CYS A 66 -7.39 -2.00 -12.46
N PHE A 67 -7.05 -3.20 -12.93
CA PHE A 67 -7.93 -4.00 -13.79
C PHE A 67 -8.91 -4.89 -13.00
N LEU A 68 -8.72 -5.03 -11.69
CA LEU A 68 -9.64 -5.77 -10.83
C LEU A 68 -10.82 -4.89 -10.42
N ILE A 69 -11.96 -5.51 -10.13
CA ILE A 69 -13.08 -4.80 -9.51
C ILE A 69 -12.82 -4.61 -8.00
N PRO A 70 -13.32 -3.53 -7.36
CA PRO A 70 -13.08 -3.25 -5.94
C PRO A 70 -13.44 -4.39 -4.97
N ALA A 71 -14.37 -5.28 -5.35
CA ALA A 71 -14.74 -6.44 -4.53
C ALA A 71 -13.58 -7.41 -4.21
N PHE A 72 -12.49 -7.37 -4.98
CA PHE A 72 -11.27 -8.15 -4.74
C PHE A 72 -10.11 -7.32 -4.19
N ALA A 73 -10.37 -6.06 -3.79
CA ALA A 73 -9.35 -5.19 -3.24
C ALA A 73 -8.99 -5.57 -1.80
N GLY A 74 -7.71 -5.41 -1.47
CA GLY A 74 -7.22 -5.61 -0.11
C GLY A 74 -7.40 -4.36 0.73
N PRO A 75 -7.65 -4.49 2.05
CA PRO A 75 -7.78 -3.34 2.93
C PRO A 75 -6.41 -2.67 3.15
N TYR A 76 -6.41 -1.35 3.18
CA TYR A 76 -5.28 -0.50 3.56
C TYR A 76 -5.77 0.54 4.56
N TRP A 77 -4.95 0.87 5.55
CA TRP A 77 -5.33 1.80 6.61
C TRP A 77 -4.18 2.74 6.95
N VAL A 78 -4.37 4.04 6.74
CA VAL A 78 -3.43 5.07 7.21
C VAL A 78 -3.60 5.23 8.71
N LEU A 79 -2.59 4.81 9.48
CA LEU A 79 -2.62 4.83 10.95
C LEU A 79 -2.06 6.13 11.53
N ALA A 80 -1.04 6.68 10.87
CA ALA A 80 -0.42 7.95 11.23
C ALA A 80 0.24 8.54 9.99
N TYR A 81 0.29 9.86 9.91
CA TYR A 81 1.10 10.57 8.92
C TYR A 81 1.43 11.96 9.46
N ASN A 82 2.52 12.52 8.97
CA ASN A 82 2.89 13.90 9.21
C ASN A 82 3.57 14.42 7.95
N GLU A 83 3.01 15.46 7.34
CA GLU A 83 3.54 16.04 6.12
C GLU A 83 4.82 16.86 6.35
N GLU A 84 4.93 17.51 7.51
CA GLU A 84 6.11 18.31 7.88
C GLU A 84 7.31 17.41 8.19
N GLU A 85 7.08 16.32 8.92
CA GLU A 85 8.12 15.31 9.19
C GLU A 85 8.34 14.35 8.00
N GLY A 86 7.43 14.35 7.02
CA GLY A 86 7.56 13.59 5.78
C GLY A 86 7.37 12.07 5.94
N TYR A 87 6.47 11.62 6.81
CA TYR A 87 6.20 10.20 7.01
C TYR A 87 4.72 9.82 6.94
N ALA A 88 4.47 8.55 6.65
CA ALA A 88 3.19 7.88 6.85
C ALA A 88 3.43 6.45 7.34
N LEU A 89 2.53 5.97 8.19
CA LEU A 89 2.45 4.58 8.64
C LEU A 89 1.14 3.99 8.12
N ILE A 90 1.26 2.94 7.31
CA ILE A 90 0.14 2.29 6.65
C ILE A 90 0.11 0.82 7.06
N SER A 91 -1.06 0.33 7.45
CA SER A 91 -1.33 -1.08 7.71
C SER A 91 -2.11 -1.72 6.55
N GLY A 92 -1.93 -3.02 6.32
CA GLY A 92 -2.74 -3.82 5.40
C GLY A 92 -4.14 -4.13 5.93
N GLY A 93 -4.80 -3.14 6.55
CA GLY A 93 -6.11 -3.25 7.18
C GLY A 93 -6.10 -3.22 8.71
N PRO A 94 -7.27 -3.47 9.34
CA PRO A 94 -7.41 -3.49 10.79
C PRO A 94 -6.58 -4.60 11.44
N PRO A 95 -5.93 -4.34 12.58
CA PRO A 95 -5.35 -5.41 13.40
C PRO A 95 -6.47 -6.35 13.86
N LYS A 96 -6.24 -7.67 13.77
CA LYS A 96 -7.25 -8.70 14.08
C LYS A 96 -6.98 -9.46 15.37
N ILE A 97 -5.80 -9.31 15.96
CA ILE A 97 -5.39 -10.06 17.16
C ILE A 97 -5.68 -9.21 18.39
N ALA A 98 -6.66 -9.61 19.19
CA ALA A 98 -6.95 -8.94 20.46
C ALA A 98 -5.78 -9.13 21.46
N THR A 99 -5.52 -8.09 22.24
CA THR A 99 -4.64 -8.10 23.42
C THR A 99 -5.44 -7.64 24.64
N GLU A 100 -4.82 -7.62 25.82
CA GLU A 100 -5.49 -7.17 27.06
C GLU A 100 -5.95 -5.71 27.01
N SER A 101 -5.31 -4.87 26.19
CA SER A 101 -5.56 -3.42 26.14
C SER A 101 -5.94 -2.89 24.77
N ALA A 102 -5.70 -3.63 23.69
CA ALA A 102 -5.90 -3.16 22.32
C ALA A 102 -6.02 -4.32 21.31
N CYS A 103 -5.84 -4.02 20.02
CA CYS A 103 -5.60 -5.01 18.98
C CYS A 103 -4.19 -4.81 18.40
N ARG A 104 -3.57 -5.90 17.95
CA ARG A 104 -2.28 -5.90 17.24
C ARG A 104 -2.36 -6.63 15.91
N THR A 105 -1.41 -6.33 15.04
CA THR A 105 -1.12 -7.14 13.85
C THR A 105 -0.39 -8.42 14.25
N GLY A 106 -0.15 -9.32 13.30
CA GLY A 106 0.79 -10.42 13.46
C GLY A 106 2.20 -9.98 13.90
N THR A 107 3.05 -10.96 14.16
CA THR A 107 4.49 -10.82 14.40
C THR A 107 5.34 -10.55 13.15
N GLY A 108 4.76 -10.59 11.95
CA GLY A 108 5.46 -10.44 10.67
C GLY A 108 4.64 -9.73 9.57
N ILE A 109 4.97 -10.03 8.31
CA ILE A 109 4.32 -9.45 7.12
C ILE A 109 3.04 -10.26 6.82
N ASN A 110 1.91 -9.58 6.63
CA ASN A 110 0.61 -10.22 6.29
C ASN A 110 0.20 -11.34 7.29
N ASP A 111 0.16 -11.02 8.59
CA ASP A 111 -0.23 -11.95 9.66
C ASP A 111 0.74 -13.12 9.94
N SER A 112 2.03 -13.01 9.57
CA SER A 112 3.09 -13.88 10.15
C SER A 112 3.45 -13.49 11.57
#